data_AF-A0A6H1X258-F1
#
_entry.id   AF-A0A6H1X258-F1
#
_cell.length_a   1.000
_cell.length_b   1.000
_cell.length_c   1.000
_cell.angle_alpha   90.00
_cell.angle_beta   90.00
_cell.angle_gamma   90.00
#
_symmetry.space_group_name_H-M   'P 1'
#
loop_
_entity.id
_entity.type
_entity.pdbx_description
1 polymer ?
#
loop_
_entity_poly.entity_id
_entity_poly.type
_entity_poly.pdbx_seq_one_letter_code
_entity_poly.pdbx_strand_id
1 'polypeptide(L)'
;MVSLDKTNEYVIYKFLERYDYGGVLAILEECGIEDGDLYSLIESCKYAVNFDFKSAIKIMESMDFQLISRRDVQFLFTNLENLIAGDPEDLMSELIANIKIQIVNEEYIDFLGRLYRLKEALFKYIFVNTKENKKYKVCMHGKMVSKKNIMYTLKKKYNIYNANLIHGVTNYIHRYVKQTKRMDKVLEILNGERLENLIKLRNDSLIGHGFKGVSKEDIEYIYGNPMEVTKDLVKACELLDLGINIDKYDHINEIAIQLIGNYSKY
;
A
#
# COMPACT_ATOMS: atom_id res chain seq x y z
N MET A 1 13.96 -6.69 35.02
CA MET A 1 13.26 -5.46 35.49
C MET A 1 12.81 -4.76 34.23
N VAL A 2 11.53 -4.91 33.87
CA VAL A 2 11.01 -4.46 32.58
C VAL A 2 11.15 -2.95 32.49
N SER A 3 11.90 -2.46 31.50
CA SER A 3 12.19 -1.04 31.28
C SER A 3 13.02 -0.84 30.02
N LEU A 4 12.77 0.25 29.31
CA LEU A 4 13.67 0.76 28.27
C LEU A 4 14.67 1.75 28.88
N ASP A 5 15.87 1.80 28.31
CA ASP A 5 16.82 2.91 28.51
C ASP A 5 16.95 3.73 27.21
N LYS A 6 17.64 4.87 27.29
CA LYS A 6 17.76 5.85 26.20
C LYS A 6 18.46 5.31 24.96
N THR A 7 19.26 4.25 25.09
CA THR A 7 19.86 3.53 23.96
C THR A 7 18.78 2.73 23.23
N ASN A 8 17.96 2.00 23.99
CA ASN A 8 16.89 1.17 23.45
C ASN A 8 15.79 2.04 22.81
N GLU A 9 15.42 3.14 23.47
CA GLU A 9 14.51 4.17 22.91
C GLU A 9 15.03 4.72 21.57
N TYR A 10 16.32 5.08 21.49
CA TYR A 10 16.93 5.59 20.26
C TYR A 10 16.99 4.52 19.15
N VAL A 11 17.33 3.27 19.48
CA VAL A 11 17.36 2.16 18.52
C VAL A 11 15.96 1.84 18.01
N ILE A 12 14.95 1.77 18.89
CA ILE A 12 13.54 1.58 18.49
C ILE A 12 13.08 2.72 17.58
N TYR A 13 13.40 3.98 17.91
CA TYR A 13 13.10 5.12 17.05
C TYR A 13 13.71 4.99 15.65
N LYS A 14 14.95 4.47 15.54
CA LYS A 14 15.60 4.21 14.23
C LYS A 14 15.05 3.01 13.46
N PHE A 15 14.45 2.03 14.14
CA PHE A 15 13.66 1.00 13.47
C PHE A 15 12.29 1.53 13.00
N LEU A 16 11.62 2.36 13.81
CA LEU A 16 10.33 2.99 13.45
C LEU A 16 10.48 3.96 12.25
N GLU A 17 11.55 4.77 12.18
CA GLU A 17 11.90 5.57 10.98
C GLU A 17 11.97 4.74 9.68
N ARG A 18 12.22 3.43 9.79
CA ARG A 18 12.34 2.48 8.68
C ARG A 18 11.16 1.50 8.57
N TYR A 19 10.15 1.65 9.44
CA TYR A 19 9.02 0.72 9.59
C TYR A 19 9.43 -0.73 9.87
N ASP A 20 10.61 -0.94 10.46
CA ASP A 20 11.11 -2.26 10.86
C ASP A 20 10.52 -2.69 12.20
N TYR A 21 9.24 -3.03 12.17
CA TYR A 21 8.53 -3.59 13.33
C TYR A 21 9.12 -4.93 13.81
N GLY A 22 9.94 -5.61 13.00
CA GLY A 22 10.69 -6.79 13.44
C GLY A 22 11.82 -6.43 14.39
N GLY A 23 12.65 -5.45 14.01
CA GLY A 23 13.70 -4.88 14.85
C GLY A 23 13.16 -4.25 16.14
N VAL A 24 11.99 -3.59 16.09
CA VAL A 24 11.35 -3.06 17.31
C VAL A 24 10.99 -4.16 18.30
N LEU A 25 10.32 -5.24 17.86
CA LEU A 25 9.95 -6.33 18.77
C LEU A 25 11.18 -7.00 19.40
N ALA A 26 12.26 -7.22 18.65
CA ALA A 26 13.47 -7.83 19.20
C ALA A 26 14.03 -7.04 20.41
N ILE A 27 14.02 -5.70 20.35
CA ILE A 27 14.45 -4.85 21.47
C ILE A 27 13.44 -4.89 22.64
N LEU A 28 12.14 -4.99 22.35
CA LEU A 28 11.10 -5.15 23.39
C LEU A 28 11.23 -6.51 24.11
N GLU A 29 11.37 -7.60 23.35
CA GLU A 29 11.63 -8.96 23.84
C GLU A 29 12.90 -9.02 24.69
N GLU A 30 14.03 -8.45 24.22
CA GLU A 30 15.28 -8.37 25.01
C GLU A 30 15.13 -7.57 26.32
N CYS A 31 14.18 -6.64 26.39
CA CYS A 31 13.86 -5.87 27.61
C CYS A 31 12.82 -6.56 28.52
N GLY A 32 12.26 -7.70 28.12
CA GLY A 32 11.17 -8.39 28.81
C GLY A 32 9.81 -7.71 28.65
N ILE A 33 9.58 -7.01 27.53
CA ILE A 33 8.29 -6.46 27.11
C ILE A 33 7.74 -7.41 26.04
N GLU A 34 7.08 -8.49 26.48
CA GLU A 34 6.51 -9.54 25.62
C GLU A 34 4.98 -9.43 25.49
N ASP A 35 4.36 -8.45 26.15
CA ASP A 35 2.91 -8.23 26.19
C ASP A 35 2.51 -6.75 26.27
N GLY A 36 1.19 -6.51 26.25
CA GLY A 36 0.58 -5.20 26.41
C GLY A 36 0.45 -4.35 25.14
N ASP A 37 -0.14 -3.17 25.31
CA ASP A 37 -0.60 -2.27 24.24
C ASP A 37 0.47 -1.94 23.19
N LEU A 38 1.72 -1.70 23.61
CA LEU A 38 2.84 -1.42 22.72
C LEU A 38 3.24 -2.66 21.89
N TYR A 39 3.41 -3.80 22.55
CA TYR A 39 3.86 -5.03 21.89
C TYR A 39 2.85 -5.48 20.83
N SER A 40 1.56 -5.58 21.18
CA SER A 40 0.51 -6.00 20.25
C SER A 40 0.31 -5.03 19.08
N LEU A 41 0.47 -3.72 19.29
CA LEU A 41 0.41 -2.72 18.22
C LEU A 41 1.54 -2.93 17.20
N ILE A 42 2.78 -3.09 17.67
CA ILE A 42 3.95 -3.33 16.80
C ILE A 42 3.84 -4.70 16.10
N GLU A 43 3.42 -5.75 16.81
CA GLU A 43 3.27 -7.08 16.25
C GLU A 43 2.21 -7.12 15.15
N SER A 44 1.05 -6.48 15.37
CA SER A 44 0.04 -6.31 14.33
C SER A 44 0.60 -5.61 13.08
N CYS A 45 1.42 -4.56 13.26
CA CYS A 45 2.02 -3.83 12.16
C CYS A 45 3.07 -4.62 11.38
N LYS A 46 3.89 -5.45 12.05
CA LYS A 46 4.81 -6.43 11.46
C LYS A 46 4.09 -7.37 10.49
N TYR A 47 2.87 -7.83 10.81
CA TYR A 47 2.06 -8.63 9.89
C TYR A 47 1.38 -7.78 8.80
N ALA A 48 0.87 -6.58 9.15
CA ALA A 48 0.15 -5.72 8.22
C ALA A 48 1.00 -5.23 7.03
N VAL A 49 2.25 -4.77 7.26
CA VAL A 49 3.16 -4.34 6.17
C VAL A 49 3.60 -5.48 5.25
N ASN A 50 3.41 -6.74 5.68
CA ASN A 50 3.65 -7.95 4.90
C ASN A 50 2.36 -8.48 4.23
N PHE A 51 1.27 -7.69 4.24
CA PHE A 51 -0.06 -8.03 3.72
C PHE A 51 -0.76 -9.22 4.43
N ASP A 52 -0.26 -9.67 5.59
CA ASP A 52 -0.96 -10.66 6.42
C ASP A 52 -1.93 -9.98 7.38
N PHE A 53 -2.97 -9.38 6.80
CA PHE A 53 -4.02 -8.69 7.54
C PHE A 53 -4.77 -9.62 8.50
N LYS A 54 -4.72 -10.95 8.30
CA LYS A 54 -5.41 -11.94 9.14
C LYS A 54 -4.67 -12.20 10.45
N SER A 55 -3.34 -12.31 10.40
CA SER A 55 -2.54 -12.35 11.63
C SER A 55 -2.59 -11.00 12.35
N ALA A 56 -2.49 -9.89 11.60
CA ALA A 56 -2.59 -8.54 12.15
C ALA A 56 -3.91 -8.29 12.92
N ILE A 57 -5.07 -8.55 12.30
CA ILE A 57 -6.36 -8.30 12.97
C ILE A 57 -6.54 -9.18 14.21
N LYS A 58 -6.11 -10.45 14.17
CA LYS A 58 -6.21 -11.37 15.29
C LYS A 58 -5.43 -10.89 16.53
N ILE A 59 -4.31 -10.20 16.31
CA ILE A 59 -3.54 -9.57 17.40
C ILE A 59 -4.36 -8.41 18.00
N MET A 60 -4.91 -7.53 17.15
CA MET A 60 -5.79 -6.44 17.60
C MET A 60 -7.06 -6.94 18.33
N GLU A 61 -7.63 -8.08 17.92
CA GLU A 61 -8.76 -8.74 18.60
C GLU A 61 -8.41 -9.21 20.03
N SER A 62 -7.13 -9.35 20.37
CA SER A 62 -6.66 -9.84 21.67
C SER A 62 -6.23 -8.74 22.66
N MET A 63 -6.23 -7.47 22.25
CA MET A 63 -5.87 -6.33 23.11
C MET A 63 -6.99 -5.99 24.11
N ASP A 64 -6.64 -5.59 25.33
CA ASP A 64 -7.61 -5.07 26.31
C ASP A 64 -7.71 -3.53 26.22
N PHE A 65 -8.82 -3.05 25.64
CA PHE A 65 -9.03 -1.67 25.16
C PHE A 65 -9.22 -0.61 26.26
N GLN A 66 -8.32 -0.55 27.24
CA GLN A 66 -8.42 0.31 28.42
C GLN A 66 -7.60 1.61 28.35
N LEU A 67 -6.47 1.67 27.62
CA LEU A 67 -5.53 2.81 27.71
C LEU A 67 -5.23 3.57 26.40
N ILE A 68 -5.06 2.92 25.24
CA ILE A 68 -4.88 3.68 23.98
C ILE A 68 -6.18 4.45 23.62
N SER A 69 -6.03 5.63 23.00
CA SER A 69 -7.11 6.36 22.33
C SER A 69 -7.98 5.43 21.49
N ARG A 70 -9.21 5.18 21.96
CA ARG A 70 -10.15 4.21 21.35
C ARG A 70 -10.41 4.48 19.86
N ARG A 71 -10.35 5.75 19.42
CA ARG A 71 -10.59 6.12 18.02
C ARG A 71 -9.49 5.58 17.10
N ASP A 72 -8.24 5.69 17.51
CA ASP A 72 -7.10 5.33 16.66
C ASP A 72 -6.99 3.82 16.51
N VAL A 73 -7.10 3.06 17.61
CA VAL A 73 -7.13 1.59 17.57
C VAL A 73 -8.34 1.08 16.77
N GLN A 74 -9.52 1.70 16.96
CA GLN A 74 -10.72 1.33 16.18
C GLN A 74 -10.57 1.65 14.69
N PHE A 75 -9.88 2.73 14.32
CA PHE A 75 -9.54 3.03 12.93
C PHE A 75 -8.62 1.97 12.32
N LEU A 76 -7.59 1.53 13.05
CA LEU A 76 -6.70 0.43 12.62
C LEU A 76 -7.47 -0.89 12.48
N PHE A 77 -8.38 -1.19 13.41
CA PHE A 77 -9.21 -2.39 13.35
C PHE A 77 -10.08 -2.41 12.09
N THR A 78 -10.85 -1.34 11.84
CA THR A 78 -11.72 -1.25 10.66
C THR A 78 -10.94 -1.12 9.35
N ASN A 79 -9.74 -0.53 9.35
CA ASN A 79 -8.82 -0.61 8.22
C ASN A 79 -8.45 -2.08 7.90
N LEU A 80 -8.10 -2.89 8.91
CA LEU A 80 -7.80 -4.31 8.72
C LEU A 80 -9.03 -5.13 8.27
N GLU A 81 -10.22 -4.85 8.81
CA GLU A 81 -11.48 -5.44 8.33
C GLU A 81 -11.72 -5.15 6.84
N ASN A 82 -11.57 -3.88 6.44
CA ASN A 82 -11.74 -3.43 5.05
C ASN A 82 -10.69 -4.04 4.11
N LEU A 83 -9.43 -4.13 4.55
CA LEU A 83 -8.35 -4.78 3.81
C LEU A 83 -8.65 -6.27 3.55
N ILE A 84 -9.19 -6.99 4.54
CA ILE A 84 -9.62 -8.39 4.39
C ILE A 84 -10.85 -8.50 3.46
N ALA A 85 -11.85 -7.63 3.64
CA ALA A 85 -13.03 -7.55 2.79
C ALA A 85 -12.71 -7.15 1.33
N GLY A 86 -11.53 -6.58 1.09
CA GLY A 86 -11.05 -6.19 -0.21
C GLY A 86 -11.57 -4.83 -0.66
N ASP A 87 -11.69 -3.87 0.27
CA ASP A 87 -12.10 -2.51 -0.05
C ASP A 87 -11.07 -1.81 -0.96
N PRO A 88 -11.49 -1.12 -2.05
CA PRO A 88 -10.59 -0.35 -2.89
C PRO A 88 -9.85 0.79 -2.18
N GLU A 89 -10.47 1.51 -1.23
CA GLU A 89 -9.81 2.68 -0.62
C GLU A 89 -8.67 2.25 0.29
N ASP A 90 -8.94 1.32 1.21
CA ASP A 90 -7.93 0.77 2.11
C ASP A 90 -6.84 -0.02 1.37
N LEU A 91 -7.16 -0.87 0.39
CA LEU A 91 -6.12 -1.64 -0.33
C LEU A 91 -5.22 -0.78 -1.23
N MET A 92 -5.74 0.29 -1.82
CA MET A 92 -4.89 1.21 -2.58
C MET A 92 -4.04 2.07 -1.64
N SER A 93 -4.60 2.48 -0.49
CA SER A 93 -3.86 3.17 0.57
C SER A 93 -2.71 2.33 1.09
N GLU A 94 -2.98 1.08 1.47
CA GLU A 94 -1.99 0.13 1.97
C GLU A 94 -0.89 -0.10 0.94
N LEU A 95 -1.24 -0.31 -0.34
CA LEU A 95 -0.23 -0.55 -1.37
C LEU A 95 0.61 0.71 -1.67
N ILE A 96 0.09 1.93 -1.52
CA ILE A 96 0.88 3.16 -1.67
C ILE A 96 1.76 3.40 -0.43
N ALA A 97 1.24 3.20 0.78
CA ALA A 97 2.02 3.26 2.01
C ALA A 97 3.16 2.21 1.99
N ASN A 98 2.89 1.01 1.47
CA ASN A 98 3.90 -0.02 1.31
C ASN A 98 4.95 0.34 0.24
N ILE A 99 4.56 1.02 -0.85
CA ILE A 99 5.50 1.61 -1.82
C ILE A 99 6.40 2.68 -1.16
N LYS A 100 5.85 3.53 -0.27
CA LYS A 100 6.61 4.48 0.57
C LYS A 100 7.63 3.76 1.45
N ILE A 101 7.25 2.66 2.11
CA ILE A 101 8.16 1.82 2.93
C ILE A 101 9.33 1.30 2.08
N GLN A 102 9.09 0.77 0.88
CA GLN A 102 10.18 0.28 0.01
C GLN A 102 11.14 1.39 -0.44
N ILE A 103 10.64 2.61 -0.68
CA ILE A 103 11.50 3.76 -1.02
C ILE A 103 12.40 4.11 0.17
N VAL A 104 11.84 4.14 1.39
CA VAL A 104 12.56 4.44 2.64
C VAL A 104 13.61 3.38 2.96
N ASN A 105 13.34 2.11 2.68
CA ASN A 105 14.29 1.01 2.89
C ASN A 105 15.26 0.77 1.73
N GLU A 106 15.17 1.55 0.65
CA GLU A 106 15.97 1.42 -0.58
C GLU A 106 15.77 0.08 -1.34
N GLU A 107 14.61 -0.55 -1.13
CA GLU A 107 14.18 -1.83 -1.72
C GLU A 107 13.62 -1.64 -3.14
N TYR A 108 14.43 -1.06 -4.04
CA TYR A 108 13.97 -0.54 -5.34
C TYR A 108 13.40 -1.59 -6.30
N ILE A 109 13.80 -2.85 -6.18
CA ILE A 109 13.25 -3.96 -6.98
C ILE A 109 11.79 -4.23 -6.57
N ASP A 110 11.51 -4.34 -5.28
CA ASP A 110 10.17 -4.59 -4.76
C ASP A 110 9.26 -3.35 -4.85
N PHE A 111 9.81 -2.14 -4.69
CA PHE A 111 9.17 -0.88 -5.08
C PHE A 111 8.60 -0.98 -6.52
N LEU A 112 9.40 -1.38 -7.50
CA LEU A 112 8.96 -1.52 -8.90
C LEU A 112 7.89 -2.62 -9.08
N GLY A 113 8.02 -3.73 -8.36
CA GLY A 113 7.01 -4.80 -8.36
C GLY A 113 5.65 -4.35 -7.83
N ARG A 114 5.66 -3.62 -6.70
CA ARG A 114 4.48 -3.08 -6.02
C ARG A 114 3.87 -1.90 -6.80
N LEU A 115 4.68 -1.07 -7.44
CA LEU A 115 4.28 -0.04 -8.39
C LEU A 115 3.50 -0.60 -9.59
N TYR A 116 4.02 -1.65 -10.25
CA TYR A 116 3.29 -2.32 -11.34
C TYR A 116 1.98 -2.95 -10.82
N ARG A 117 2.00 -3.57 -9.62
CA ARG A 117 0.81 -4.16 -8.99
C ARG A 117 -0.28 -3.11 -8.78
N LEU A 118 0.06 -1.92 -8.30
CA LEU A 118 -0.86 -0.81 -8.08
C LEU A 118 -1.43 -0.27 -9.40
N LYS A 119 -0.58 -0.05 -10.41
CA LYS A 119 -1.04 0.35 -11.75
C LYS A 119 -2.03 -0.68 -12.32
N GLU A 120 -1.73 -1.98 -12.27
CA GLU A 120 -2.67 -3.01 -12.72
C GLU A 120 -3.95 -3.07 -11.84
N ALA A 121 -3.88 -2.72 -10.55
CA ALA A 121 -5.04 -2.63 -9.66
C ALA A 121 -5.96 -1.44 -10.00
N LEU A 122 -5.39 -0.25 -10.25
CA LEU A 122 -6.15 0.94 -10.62
C LEU A 122 -6.87 0.75 -11.97
N PHE A 123 -6.21 0.16 -12.97
CA PHE A 123 -6.91 -0.18 -14.23
C PHE A 123 -8.05 -1.22 -14.04
N LYS A 124 -7.94 -2.16 -13.10
CA LYS A 124 -9.06 -3.07 -12.75
C LYS A 124 -10.21 -2.31 -12.08
N TYR A 125 -9.89 -1.42 -11.14
CA TYR A 125 -10.89 -0.58 -10.47
C TYR A 125 -11.63 0.30 -11.47
N ILE A 126 -10.91 1.05 -12.32
CA ILE A 126 -11.51 1.93 -13.34
C ILE A 126 -12.44 1.13 -14.25
N PHE A 127 -12.01 -0.02 -14.76
CA PHE A 127 -12.83 -0.85 -15.63
C PHE A 127 -14.15 -1.28 -14.98
N VAL A 128 -14.12 -1.73 -13.72
CA VAL A 128 -15.34 -2.18 -13.04
C VAL A 128 -16.22 -1.01 -12.63
N ASN A 129 -15.65 0.05 -12.06
CA ASN A 129 -16.38 1.25 -11.61
C ASN A 129 -17.08 1.99 -12.78
N THR A 130 -16.47 2.01 -13.97
CA THR A 130 -17.07 2.66 -15.18
C THR A 130 -17.98 1.74 -16.00
N LYS A 131 -17.89 0.41 -15.83
CA LYS A 131 -18.75 -0.58 -16.50
C LYS A 131 -20.04 -0.84 -15.75
N GLU A 132 -19.98 -0.97 -14.42
CA GLU A 132 -21.13 -1.31 -13.59
C GLU A 132 -21.98 -0.08 -13.24
N ASN A 133 -23.09 -0.29 -12.55
CA ASN A 133 -23.97 0.79 -12.12
C ASN A 133 -23.48 1.43 -10.81
N LYS A 134 -23.86 2.69 -10.54
CA LYS A 134 -23.45 3.47 -9.35
C LYS A 134 -23.78 2.85 -7.97
N LYS A 135 -24.59 1.78 -7.89
CA LYS A 135 -24.85 1.06 -6.63
C LYS A 135 -23.92 -0.14 -6.41
N TYR A 136 -23.06 -0.47 -7.38
CA TYR A 136 -22.09 -1.55 -7.27
C TYR A 136 -20.86 -1.07 -6.48
N LYS A 137 -20.76 -1.44 -5.19
CA LYS A 137 -19.49 -1.28 -4.45
C LYS A 137 -18.46 -2.24 -5.05
N VAL A 138 -17.35 -1.70 -5.54
CA VAL A 138 -16.23 -2.50 -6.06
C VAL A 138 -15.56 -3.22 -4.89
N CYS A 139 -15.19 -4.48 -5.09
CA CYS A 139 -14.36 -5.27 -4.17
C CYS A 139 -13.17 -5.81 -4.96
N MET A 140 -11.96 -5.57 -4.47
CA MET A 140 -10.70 -5.92 -5.14
C MET A 140 -10.35 -7.41 -5.05
N HIS A 141 -11.01 -8.15 -4.15
CA HIS A 141 -11.01 -9.61 -4.11
C HIS A 141 -12.11 -10.24 -5.00
N GLY A 142 -13.02 -9.43 -5.54
CA GLY A 142 -14.19 -9.87 -6.27
C GLY A 142 -13.88 -10.42 -7.68
N LYS A 143 -14.69 -11.40 -8.12
CA LYS A 143 -14.62 -11.99 -9.47
C LYS A 143 -14.60 -10.93 -10.60
N MET A 144 -15.27 -9.79 -10.41
CA MET A 144 -15.38 -8.76 -11.44
C MET A 144 -14.04 -8.11 -11.82
N VAL A 145 -13.18 -7.81 -10.83
CA VAL A 145 -11.86 -7.21 -11.06
C VAL A 145 -10.80 -8.21 -11.55
N SER A 146 -11.11 -9.52 -11.54
CA SER A 146 -10.15 -10.54 -11.95
C SER A 146 -9.76 -10.39 -13.43
N LYS A 147 -8.46 -10.49 -13.72
CA LYS A 147 -7.89 -10.35 -15.09
C LYS A 147 -8.63 -11.23 -16.10
N LYS A 148 -8.94 -12.47 -15.75
CA LYS A 148 -9.74 -13.40 -16.60
C LYS A 148 -11.13 -12.85 -16.95
N ASN A 149 -11.84 -12.27 -15.97
CA ASN A 149 -13.18 -11.71 -16.18
C ASN A 149 -13.17 -10.42 -17.01
N ILE A 150 -12.23 -9.51 -16.73
CA ILE A 150 -12.08 -8.27 -17.49
C ILE A 150 -11.71 -8.57 -18.94
N MET A 151 -10.69 -9.40 -19.19
CA MET A 151 -10.24 -9.73 -20.55
C MET A 151 -11.31 -10.48 -21.36
N TYR A 152 -12.09 -11.36 -20.71
CA TYR A 152 -13.28 -11.97 -21.33
C TYR A 152 -14.32 -10.91 -21.71
N THR A 153 -14.62 -9.97 -20.81
CA THR A 153 -15.61 -8.90 -21.02
C THR A 153 -15.17 -7.93 -22.13
N LEU A 154 -13.92 -7.51 -22.14
CA LEU A 154 -13.32 -6.69 -23.21
C LEU A 154 -13.49 -7.35 -24.58
N LYS A 155 -13.15 -8.64 -24.68
CA LYS A 155 -13.29 -9.42 -25.92
C LYS A 155 -14.75 -9.61 -26.35
N LYS A 156 -15.65 -9.96 -25.42
CA LYS A 156 -17.03 -10.39 -25.74
C LYS A 156 -18.08 -9.28 -25.77
N LYS A 157 -17.94 -8.22 -24.98
CA LYS A 157 -18.90 -7.09 -24.92
C LYS A 157 -18.41 -5.85 -25.68
N TYR A 158 -17.09 -5.64 -25.74
CA TYR A 158 -16.49 -4.41 -26.28
C TYR A 158 -15.62 -4.65 -27.53
N ASN A 159 -15.55 -5.88 -28.03
CA ASN A 159 -14.78 -6.27 -29.22
C ASN A 159 -13.29 -5.83 -29.18
N ILE A 160 -12.72 -5.75 -27.97
CA ILE A 160 -11.31 -5.37 -27.73
C ILE A 160 -10.47 -6.64 -27.55
N TYR A 161 -9.50 -6.81 -28.46
CA TYR A 161 -8.57 -7.93 -28.49
C TYR A 161 -7.19 -7.40 -28.14
N ASN A 162 -6.77 -7.57 -26.89
CA ASN A 162 -5.41 -7.32 -26.42
C ASN A 162 -5.02 -8.45 -25.46
N ALA A 163 -3.73 -8.71 -25.26
CA ALA A 163 -3.21 -9.65 -24.26
C ALA A 163 -2.80 -8.93 -22.95
N ASN A 164 -2.41 -7.66 -23.04
CA ASN A 164 -2.13 -6.81 -21.90
C ASN A 164 -3.44 -6.22 -21.34
N LEU A 165 -3.65 -6.34 -20.03
CA LEU A 165 -4.84 -5.84 -19.34
C LEU A 165 -4.92 -4.31 -19.35
N ILE A 166 -3.80 -3.62 -19.10
CA ILE A 166 -3.72 -2.16 -19.03
C ILE A 166 -4.08 -1.57 -20.39
N HIS A 167 -3.38 -1.98 -21.47
CA HIS A 167 -3.72 -1.51 -22.82
C HIS A 167 -5.13 -1.93 -23.26
N GLY A 168 -5.64 -3.08 -22.81
CA GLY A 168 -7.02 -3.51 -23.05
C GLY A 168 -8.05 -2.57 -22.40
N VAL A 169 -7.81 -2.16 -21.15
CA VAL A 169 -8.67 -1.22 -20.42
C VAL A 169 -8.51 0.21 -20.94
N THR A 170 -7.30 0.70 -21.23
CA THR A 170 -7.08 2.02 -21.85
C THR A 170 -7.85 2.15 -23.18
N ASN A 171 -7.81 1.12 -24.04
CA ASN A 171 -8.62 1.07 -25.26
C ASN A 171 -10.13 1.08 -24.98
N TYR A 172 -10.59 0.50 -23.87
CA TYR A 172 -11.99 0.56 -23.46
C TYR A 172 -12.39 1.95 -22.95
N ILE A 173 -11.53 2.60 -22.14
CA ILE A 173 -11.77 3.94 -21.61
C ILE A 173 -11.90 4.94 -22.77
N HIS A 174 -10.96 4.95 -23.71
CA HIS A 174 -11.01 5.84 -24.88
C HIS A 174 -12.24 5.65 -25.78
N ARG A 175 -12.77 4.41 -25.89
CA ARG A 175 -13.88 4.08 -26.81
C ARG A 175 -15.27 4.10 -26.19
N TYR A 176 -15.40 3.83 -24.89
CA TYR A 176 -16.68 3.51 -24.25
C TYR A 176 -16.95 4.22 -22.92
N VAL A 177 -15.94 4.88 -22.32
CA VAL A 177 -16.13 5.73 -21.13
C VAL A 177 -16.28 7.18 -21.59
N LYS A 178 -17.10 7.96 -20.88
CA LYS A 178 -17.25 9.40 -21.16
C LYS A 178 -15.93 10.12 -20.84
N GLN A 179 -15.28 10.68 -21.85
CA GLN A 179 -14.08 11.50 -21.63
C GLN A 179 -14.44 12.73 -20.79
N THR A 180 -13.58 13.01 -19.81
CA THR A 180 -13.73 14.10 -18.85
C THR A 180 -12.35 14.51 -18.38
N LYS A 181 -12.12 15.80 -18.15
CA LYS A 181 -10.83 16.34 -17.67
C LYS A 181 -10.27 15.65 -16.41
N ARG A 182 -11.11 14.92 -15.67
CA ARG A 182 -10.74 14.06 -14.55
C ARG A 182 -10.14 12.73 -15.02
N MET A 183 -10.87 11.97 -15.84
CA MET A 183 -10.39 10.71 -16.43
C MET A 183 -9.19 10.92 -17.35
N ASP A 184 -9.17 12.01 -18.12
CA ASP A 184 -8.06 12.38 -18.99
C ASP A 184 -6.75 12.49 -18.17
N LYS A 185 -6.80 13.17 -17.02
CA LYS A 185 -5.69 13.29 -16.07
C LYS A 185 -5.30 11.99 -15.38
N VAL A 186 -6.27 11.11 -15.07
CA VAL A 186 -5.95 9.76 -14.56
C VAL A 186 -5.14 8.97 -15.59
N LEU A 187 -5.49 9.06 -16.87
CA LEU A 187 -4.73 8.40 -17.94
C LEU A 187 -3.38 9.06 -18.21
N GLU A 188 -3.29 10.39 -18.09
CA GLU A 188 -2.05 11.18 -18.20
C GLU A 188 -1.02 10.76 -17.13
N ILE A 189 -1.47 10.57 -15.88
CA ILE A 189 -0.62 10.04 -14.81
C ILE A 189 -0.30 8.55 -15.05
N LEU A 190 -1.33 7.70 -15.18
CA LEU A 190 -1.15 6.25 -15.16
C LEU A 190 -0.46 5.69 -16.42
N ASN A 191 -0.55 6.34 -17.57
CA ASN A 191 0.19 6.00 -18.80
C ASN A 191 1.28 7.04 -19.12
N GLY A 192 1.61 7.94 -18.19
CA GLY A 192 2.62 8.97 -18.40
C GLY A 192 4.01 8.37 -18.65
N GLU A 193 4.79 9.01 -19.52
CA GLU A 193 6.07 8.45 -20.01
C GLU A 193 7.03 8.05 -18.87
N ARG A 194 7.15 8.88 -17.84
CA ARG A 194 7.99 8.61 -16.66
C ARG A 194 7.57 7.31 -15.96
N LEU A 195 6.26 7.09 -15.81
CA LEU A 195 5.73 5.88 -15.17
C LEU A 195 5.89 4.66 -16.09
N GLU A 196 5.65 4.79 -17.40
CA GLU A 196 5.93 3.70 -18.34
C GLU A 196 7.42 3.34 -18.40
N ASN A 197 8.33 4.31 -18.23
CA ASN A 197 9.76 4.06 -18.14
C ASN A 197 10.14 3.30 -16.86
N LEU A 198 9.50 3.57 -15.73
CA LEU A 198 9.61 2.71 -14.53
C LEU A 198 9.05 1.30 -14.78
N ILE A 199 7.97 1.14 -15.55
CA ILE A 199 7.45 -0.19 -15.92
C ILE A 199 8.41 -0.94 -16.87
N LYS A 200 9.13 -0.25 -17.77
CA LYS A 200 10.20 -0.86 -18.59
C LYS A 200 11.34 -1.38 -17.69
N LEU A 201 11.87 -0.52 -16.82
CA LEU A 201 12.90 -0.87 -15.84
C LEU A 201 12.48 -2.06 -14.95
N ARG A 202 11.21 -2.09 -14.50
CA ARG A 202 10.61 -3.23 -13.79
C ARG A 202 10.71 -4.51 -14.62
N ASN A 203 10.40 -4.47 -15.92
CA ASN A 203 10.41 -5.66 -16.77
C ASN A 203 11.82 -6.19 -17.02
N ASP A 204 12.81 -5.31 -17.13
CA ASP A 204 14.22 -5.69 -17.33
C ASP A 204 14.90 -6.20 -16.04
N SER A 205 14.30 -5.92 -14.88
CA SER A 205 14.78 -6.34 -13.56
C SER A 205 14.32 -7.74 -13.10
N LEU A 206 14.89 -8.21 -11.99
CA LEU A 206 14.62 -9.53 -11.38
C LEU A 206 13.16 -9.78 -10.98
N ILE A 207 12.40 -8.76 -10.57
CA ILE A 207 10.95 -8.89 -10.29
C ILE A 207 10.11 -8.92 -11.58
N GLY A 208 10.78 -8.79 -12.74
CA GLY A 208 10.25 -8.65 -14.09
C GLY A 208 10.28 -9.93 -14.89
N HIS A 209 10.98 -9.85 -16.03
CA HIS A 209 11.30 -10.94 -16.95
C HIS A 209 12.78 -10.93 -17.35
N GLY A 210 13.59 -10.05 -16.75
CA GLY A 210 15.03 -9.94 -16.95
C GLY A 210 15.80 -10.13 -15.64
N PHE A 211 17.05 -9.65 -15.63
CA PHE A 211 18.01 -9.88 -14.54
C PHE A 211 18.81 -8.62 -14.17
N LYS A 212 18.40 -7.43 -14.63
CA LYS A 212 19.08 -6.18 -14.29
C LYS A 212 18.90 -5.88 -12.79
N GLY A 213 19.98 -5.44 -12.14
CA GLY A 213 19.87 -4.72 -10.87
C GLY A 213 19.21 -3.35 -11.07
N VAL A 214 18.71 -2.78 -9.98
CA VAL A 214 18.07 -1.45 -9.98
C VAL A 214 18.65 -0.66 -8.82
N SER A 215 19.18 0.53 -9.10
CA SER A 215 19.68 1.45 -8.08
C SER A 215 18.74 2.64 -7.87
N LYS A 216 19.06 3.51 -6.91
CA LYS A 216 18.35 4.76 -6.66
C LYS A 216 18.42 5.70 -7.88
N GLU A 217 19.60 5.78 -8.48
CA GLU A 217 19.92 6.64 -9.62
C GLU A 217 19.15 6.23 -10.89
N ASP A 218 18.89 4.93 -11.09
CA ASP A 218 17.99 4.45 -12.15
C ASP A 218 16.57 5.04 -12.01
N ILE A 219 16.06 5.12 -10.78
CA ILE A 219 14.74 5.69 -10.48
C ILE A 219 14.79 7.21 -10.61
N GLU A 220 15.82 7.86 -10.05
CA GLU A 220 15.96 9.31 -10.05
C GLU A 220 16.17 9.89 -11.45
N TYR A 221 16.87 9.18 -12.35
CA TYR A 221 16.98 9.55 -13.76
C TYR A 221 15.63 9.56 -14.49
N ILE A 222 14.69 8.70 -14.10
CA ILE A 222 13.37 8.56 -14.74
C ILE A 222 12.31 9.48 -14.08
N TYR A 223 12.28 9.52 -12.75
CA TYR A 223 11.19 10.13 -11.97
C TYR A 223 11.64 11.24 -11.01
N GLY A 224 12.93 11.56 -10.92
CA GLY A 224 13.45 12.40 -9.84
C GLY A 224 13.28 11.69 -8.49
N ASN A 225 13.12 12.44 -7.40
CA ASN A 225 12.89 11.86 -6.07
C ASN A 225 11.81 10.76 -6.13
N PRO A 226 12.12 9.49 -5.76
CA PRO A 226 11.17 8.39 -5.86
C PRO A 226 9.85 8.61 -5.12
N MET A 227 9.83 9.48 -4.10
CA MET A 227 8.62 9.86 -3.37
C MET A 227 7.65 10.75 -4.17
N GLU A 228 8.06 11.33 -5.31
CA GLU A 228 7.08 11.96 -6.22
C GLU A 228 6.16 10.91 -6.87
N VAL A 229 6.61 9.65 -7.01
CA VAL A 229 5.80 8.56 -7.55
C VAL A 229 4.59 8.29 -6.65
N THR A 230 4.75 8.31 -5.32
CA THR A 230 3.62 8.10 -4.40
C THR A 230 2.62 9.25 -4.48
N LYS A 231 3.07 10.49 -4.61
CA LYS A 231 2.19 11.67 -4.79
C LYS A 231 1.36 11.59 -6.08
N ASP A 232 1.98 11.25 -7.21
CA ASP A 232 1.27 11.09 -8.48
C ASP A 232 0.26 9.93 -8.42
N LEU A 233 0.61 8.83 -7.74
CA LEU A 233 -0.32 7.71 -7.49
C LEU A 233 -1.51 8.10 -6.60
N VAL A 234 -1.26 8.79 -5.47
CA VAL A 234 -2.32 9.37 -4.63
C VAL A 234 -3.20 10.28 -5.47
N LYS A 235 -2.62 11.10 -6.35
CA LYS A 235 -3.39 12.01 -7.19
C LYS A 235 -4.25 11.29 -8.22
N ALA A 236 -3.78 10.18 -8.78
CA ALA A 236 -4.62 9.31 -9.61
C ALA A 236 -5.79 8.70 -8.82
N CYS A 237 -5.58 8.29 -7.57
CA CYS A 237 -6.64 7.77 -6.69
C CYS A 237 -7.67 8.84 -6.27
N GLU A 238 -7.23 10.04 -5.86
CA GLU A 238 -8.13 11.18 -5.62
C GLU A 238 -8.97 11.49 -6.87
N LEU A 239 -8.34 11.47 -8.06
CA LEU A 239 -9.03 11.67 -9.33
C LEU A 239 -9.95 10.50 -9.72
N LEU A 240 -10.07 9.46 -8.89
CA LEU A 240 -11.01 8.33 -9.03
C LEU A 240 -12.08 8.26 -7.94
N ASP A 241 -12.20 9.29 -7.09
CA ASP A 241 -13.06 9.31 -5.90
C ASP A 241 -12.68 8.23 -4.87
N LEU A 242 -11.37 7.96 -4.71
CA LEU A 242 -10.82 7.14 -3.64
C LEU A 242 -10.13 8.02 -2.59
N GLY A 243 -10.60 7.97 -1.34
CA GLY A 243 -9.90 8.54 -0.18
C GLY A 243 -8.69 7.69 0.17
N ILE A 244 -7.49 8.29 0.15
CA ILE A 244 -6.23 7.58 0.40
C ILE A 244 -5.57 8.08 1.69
N ASN A 245 -5.13 7.14 2.53
CA ASN A 245 -4.30 7.41 3.70
C ASN A 245 -2.91 6.73 3.54
N ILE A 246 -1.90 7.51 3.15
CA ILE A 246 -0.51 7.01 2.99
C ILE A 246 0.31 7.03 4.29
N ASP A 247 -0.11 7.83 5.28
CA ASP A 247 0.67 8.11 6.50
C ASP A 247 0.15 7.34 7.73
N LYS A 248 -0.69 6.31 7.48
CA LYS A 248 -1.22 5.38 8.51
C LYS A 248 -0.13 4.87 9.44
N TYR A 249 0.99 4.42 8.87
CA TYR A 249 2.12 3.86 9.64
C TYR A 249 2.94 4.93 10.37
N ASP A 250 3.01 6.16 9.86
CA ASP A 250 3.65 7.28 10.54
C ASP A 250 2.86 7.64 11.82
N HIS A 251 1.52 7.70 11.72
CA HIS A 251 0.63 7.91 12.88
C HIS A 251 0.74 6.77 13.91
N ILE A 252 0.87 5.51 13.46
CA ILE A 252 1.14 4.38 14.35
C ILE A 252 2.51 4.52 15.04
N ASN A 253 3.55 4.95 14.31
CA ASN A 253 4.87 5.17 14.88
C ASN A 253 4.84 6.28 15.95
N GLU A 254 4.07 7.35 15.74
CA GLU A 254 3.86 8.39 16.76
C GLU A 254 3.16 7.85 18.02
N ILE A 255 2.15 6.98 17.86
CA ILE A 255 1.48 6.30 18.99
C ILE A 255 2.45 5.35 19.70
N ALA A 256 3.27 4.59 18.99
CA ALA A 256 4.29 3.72 19.56
C ALA A 256 5.32 4.50 20.38
N ILE A 257 5.80 5.64 19.87
CA ILE A 257 6.72 6.55 20.59
C ILE A 257 6.09 7.09 21.88
N GLN A 258 4.79 7.40 21.87
CA GLN A 258 4.07 7.80 23.09
C GLN A 258 3.96 6.64 24.10
N LEU A 259 3.67 5.42 23.64
CA LEU A 259 3.55 4.23 24.49
C LEU A 259 4.90 3.80 25.09
N ILE A 260 6.00 3.96 24.35
CA ILE A 260 7.38 3.72 24.83
C ILE A 260 7.70 4.52 26.10
N GLY A 261 7.20 5.76 26.20
CA GLY A 261 7.38 6.61 27.38
C GLY A 261 6.80 6.05 28.68
N ASN A 262 5.93 5.03 28.63
CA ASN A 262 5.43 4.33 29.81
C ASN A 262 6.43 3.29 30.37
N TYR A 263 7.43 2.89 29.56
CA TYR A 263 8.45 1.90 29.91
C TYR A 263 9.84 2.52 30.16
N SER A 264 10.01 3.81 29.87
CA SER A 264 11.25 4.58 30.09
C SER A 264 11.69 4.62 31.56
N LYS A 265 12.97 4.39 31.81
CA LYS A 265 13.61 4.73 33.09
C LYS A 265 14.00 6.22 33.15
N TYR A 266 13.56 6.88 34.22
CA TYR A 266 14.05 8.19 34.67
C TYR A 266 15.40 8.06 35.39
#